data_AF-A0A973EVS9-F1
#
_entry.id   AF-A0A973EVS9-F1
#
_cell.length_a   1.000
_cell.length_b   1.000
_cell.length_c   1.000
_cell.angle_alpha   90.00
_cell.angle_beta   90.00
_cell.angle_gamma   90.00
#
_symmetry.space_group_name_H-M   'P 1'
#
loop_
_entity.id
_entity.type
_entity.pdbx_description
1 polymer ?
#
loop_
_entity_poly.entity_id
_entity_poly.type
_entity_poly.pdbx_seq_one_letter_code
_entity_poly.pdbx_strand_id
1 'polypeptide(L)'
;MKPLKTLIILSCLIISVSCTPKKELNWKIAENPILTEWALKVDPLKPWPEYPRPDMVRNKWINLNGLWQYAVTPKDAKPEKWDGEILVPYPVESALSGVKRRVSENESLWYRTTFKIPAPWKNKTIILNFEACDWETTVWI
;
A
#
# COMPACT_ATOMS: atom_id res chain seq x y z
N MET A 1 68.97 20.30 -8.17
CA MET A 1 68.82 19.33 -7.06
C MET A 1 68.14 20.03 -5.89
N LYS A 2 67.13 19.37 -5.28
CA LYS A 2 66.18 19.80 -4.21
C LYS A 2 64.88 20.49 -4.69
N PRO A 3 63.72 20.22 -4.02
CA PRO A 3 62.69 19.43 -4.69
C PRO A 3 61.29 20.07 -4.77
N LEU A 4 60.56 19.55 -5.76
CA LEU A 4 59.12 19.34 -5.92
C LEU A 4 58.24 19.68 -4.70
N LYS A 5 57.42 20.73 -4.82
CA LYS A 5 56.26 20.96 -3.96
C LYS A 5 55.02 20.36 -4.63
N THR A 6 54.74 19.11 -4.27
CA THR A 6 53.51 18.40 -4.64
C THR A 6 52.35 18.96 -3.82
N LEU A 7 51.51 19.80 -4.41
CA LEU A 7 50.26 20.27 -3.82
C LEU A 7 49.14 19.32 -4.25
N ILE A 8 48.93 18.24 -3.49
CA ILE A 8 47.78 17.35 -3.66
C ILE A 8 46.59 18.01 -2.98
N ILE A 9 45.69 18.57 -3.79
CA ILE A 9 44.36 18.99 -3.36
C ILE A 9 43.54 17.70 -3.21
N LEU A 10 43.41 17.22 -1.98
CA LEU A 10 42.56 16.08 -1.65
C LEU A 10 41.10 16.55 -1.65
N SER A 11 40.44 16.50 -2.81
CA SER A 11 38.98 16.68 -2.87
C SER A 11 38.30 15.41 -2.35
N CYS A 12 38.03 15.35 -1.05
CA CYS A 12 37.08 14.41 -0.48
C CYS A 12 35.68 14.71 -1.05
N LEU A 13 35.33 14.04 -2.15
CA LEU A 13 33.97 13.99 -2.66
C LEU A 13 33.15 13.14 -1.69
N ILE A 14 32.60 13.78 -0.65
CA ILE A 14 31.62 13.17 0.23
C ILE A 14 30.37 12.95 -0.62
N ILE A 15 30.21 11.73 -1.14
CA ILE A 15 28.94 11.28 -1.72
C ILE A 15 27.96 11.22 -0.56
N SER A 16 27.24 12.32 -0.34
CA SER A 16 26.06 12.34 0.51
C SER A 16 25.02 11.44 -0.14
N VAL A 17 25.10 10.14 0.17
CA VAL A 17 24.00 9.21 -0.05
C VAL A 17 22.85 9.73 0.80
N SER A 18 21.93 10.47 0.17
CA SER A 18 20.68 10.85 0.79
C SER A 18 19.91 9.57 1.08
N CYS A 19 20.13 9.02 2.27
CA CYS A 19 19.36 7.91 2.80
C CYS A 19 17.97 8.47 3.08
N THR A 20 17.07 8.39 2.09
CA THR A 20 15.65 8.58 2.34
C THR A 20 15.25 7.48 3.32
N PRO A 21 14.69 7.80 4.50
CA PRO A 21 14.25 6.78 5.43
C PRO A 21 13.23 5.89 4.70
N LYS A 22 13.53 4.59 4.58
CA LYS A 22 12.53 3.62 4.12
C LYS A 22 11.40 3.67 5.15
N LYS A 23 10.19 4.00 4.71
CA LYS A 23 9.00 3.87 5.54
C LYS A 23 8.92 2.42 5.99
N GLU A 24 9.12 2.16 7.27
CA GLU A 24 8.94 0.83 7.83
C GLU A 24 7.47 0.44 7.65
N LEU A 25 7.25 -0.71 7.02
CA LEU A 25 5.93 -1.26 6.78
C LEU A 25 5.54 -2.03 8.03
N ASN A 26 4.45 -1.63 8.68
CA ASN A 26 3.96 -2.28 9.90
C ASN A 26 3.13 -3.54 9.60
N TRP A 27 3.12 -3.99 8.35
CA TRP A 27 2.40 -5.19 7.92
C TRP A 27 3.28 -6.43 7.98
N LYS A 28 2.68 -7.52 8.45
CA LYS A 28 3.21 -8.88 8.37
C LYS A 28 2.05 -9.84 8.14
N ILE A 29 2.33 -10.97 7.51
CA ILE A 29 1.34 -12.05 7.35
C ILE A 29 0.90 -12.48 8.76
N ALA A 30 -0.40 -12.50 9.02
CA ALA A 30 -0.93 -12.99 10.29
C ALA A 30 -0.68 -14.48 10.44
N GLU A 31 -0.65 -14.97 11.68
CA GLU A 31 -0.33 -16.38 11.97
C GLU A 31 -1.22 -17.35 11.18
N ASN A 32 -0.62 -18.29 10.46
CA ASN A 32 -1.33 -19.27 9.65
C ASN A 32 -0.59 -20.61 9.63
N PRO A 33 -1.29 -21.75 9.82
CA PRO A 33 -0.63 -23.06 9.91
C PRO A 33 -0.03 -23.54 8.59
N ILE A 34 -0.53 -23.04 7.45
CA ILE A 34 -0.08 -23.43 6.12
C ILE A 34 0.16 -22.16 5.31
N LEU A 35 1.38 -21.95 4.84
CA LEU A 35 1.73 -20.88 3.91
C LEU A 35 2.31 -21.49 2.65
N THR A 36 1.90 -20.97 1.50
CA THR A 36 2.48 -21.35 0.21
C THR A 36 3.72 -20.50 -0.08
N GLU A 37 4.59 -20.98 -0.96
CA GLU A 37 5.76 -20.19 -1.38
C GLU A 37 5.35 -18.86 -2.03
N TRP A 38 4.21 -18.81 -2.73
CA TRP A 38 3.70 -17.58 -3.32
C TRP A 38 3.23 -16.58 -2.26
N ALA A 39 2.59 -17.05 -1.18
CA ALA A 39 2.18 -16.19 -0.08
C ALA A 39 3.38 -15.48 0.59
N LEU A 40 4.50 -16.19 0.73
CA LEU A 40 5.74 -15.64 1.29
C LEU A 40 6.43 -14.61 0.38
N LYS A 41 6.10 -14.59 -0.92
CA LYS A 41 6.68 -13.70 -1.92
C LYS A 41 5.83 -12.44 -2.17
N VAL A 42 4.71 -12.27 -1.47
CA VAL A 42 3.86 -11.09 -1.61
C VAL A 42 4.63 -9.84 -1.20
N ASP A 43 4.70 -8.86 -2.11
CA ASP A 43 5.22 -7.53 -1.82
C ASP A 43 4.07 -6.62 -1.34
N PRO A 44 4.03 -6.20 -0.06
CA PRO A 44 2.97 -5.36 0.46
C PRO A 44 2.95 -3.94 -0.13
N LEU A 45 4.03 -3.52 -0.81
CA LEU A 45 4.06 -2.24 -1.54
C LEU A 45 3.41 -2.33 -2.92
N LYS A 46 3.32 -3.52 -3.49
CA LYS A 46 2.76 -3.79 -4.82
C LYS A 46 1.97 -5.11 -4.81
N PRO A 47 0.96 -5.26 -3.93
CA PRO A 47 0.16 -6.47 -3.91
C PRO A 47 -0.72 -6.51 -5.16
N TRP A 48 -0.60 -7.59 -5.93
CA TRP A 48 -1.34 -7.81 -7.18
C TRP A 48 -1.29 -6.57 -8.11
N PRO A 49 -0.11 -6.29 -8.71
CA PRO A 49 0.12 -5.08 -9.49
C PRO A 49 -0.51 -5.12 -10.89
N GLU A 50 -0.93 -6.30 -11.36
CA GLU A 50 -1.47 -6.51 -12.70
C GLU A 50 -2.78 -5.76 -12.94
N TYR A 51 -3.03 -5.40 -14.20
CA TYR A 51 -4.26 -4.72 -14.58
C TYR A 51 -5.44 -5.71 -14.63
N PRO A 52 -6.60 -5.39 -14.01
CA PRO A 52 -7.81 -6.21 -13.94
C PRO A 52 -8.24 -6.95 -15.21
N ARG A 53 -8.17 -6.25 -16.36
CA ARG A 53 -8.60 -6.75 -17.67
C ARG A 53 -7.45 -6.61 -18.67
N PRO A 54 -6.57 -7.60 -18.80
CA PRO A 54 -5.37 -7.51 -19.63
C PRO A 54 -5.63 -7.10 -21.08
N ASP A 55 -6.78 -7.48 -21.65
CA ASP A 55 -7.15 -7.12 -23.03
C ASP A 55 -7.70 -5.68 -23.18
N MET A 56 -8.04 -5.02 -22.07
CA MET A 56 -8.67 -3.69 -22.03
C MET A 56 -7.84 -2.66 -21.24
N VAL A 57 -6.51 -2.77 -21.32
CA VAL A 57 -5.58 -1.91 -20.59
C VAL A 57 -5.71 -0.46 -21.04
N ARG A 58 -5.74 0.45 -20.06
CA ARG A 58 -5.70 1.90 -20.30
C ARG A 58 -4.35 2.45 -19.87
N ASN A 59 -3.76 3.30 -20.72
CA ASN A 59 -2.46 3.93 -20.42
C ASN A 59 -2.49 4.85 -19.19
N LYS A 60 -3.66 5.40 -18.84
CA LYS A 60 -3.86 6.27 -17.67
C LYS A 60 -4.59 5.50 -16.58
N TRP A 61 -3.83 4.72 -15.83
CA TRP A 61 -4.33 3.89 -14.75
C TRP A 61 -3.37 3.94 -13.55
N ILE A 62 -3.94 3.87 -12.36
CA ILE A 62 -3.21 3.77 -11.09
C ILE A 62 -3.85 2.64 -10.31
N ASN A 63 -3.00 1.70 -9.87
CA ASN A 63 -3.38 0.70 -8.88
C ASN A 63 -3.38 1.35 -7.49
N LEU A 64 -4.45 1.14 -6.73
CA LEU A 64 -4.58 1.61 -5.35
C LEU A 64 -4.40 0.48 -4.32
N ASN A 65 -4.10 -0.74 -4.75
CA ASN A 65 -3.74 -1.85 -3.87
C ASN A 65 -2.48 -1.52 -3.05
N GLY A 66 -2.42 -2.04 -1.84
CA GLY A 66 -1.39 -1.72 -0.87
C GLY A 66 -1.94 -1.67 0.55
N LEU A 67 -1.19 -1.04 1.46
CA LEU A 67 -1.62 -0.86 2.83
C LEU A 67 -2.63 0.28 2.96
N TRP A 68 -3.80 -0.07 3.47
CA TRP A 68 -4.86 0.86 3.82
C TRP A 68 -5.04 0.85 5.33
N GLN A 69 -5.54 1.93 5.90
CA GLN A 69 -5.99 1.91 7.28
C GLN A 69 -7.32 1.19 7.38
N TYR A 70 -7.52 0.42 8.45
CA TYR A 70 -8.79 -0.24 8.70
C TYR A 70 -9.28 -0.04 10.13
N ALA A 71 -10.59 -0.19 10.30
CA ALA A 71 -11.23 -0.25 11.60
C ALA A 71 -12.45 -1.15 11.53
N VAL A 72 -12.75 -1.87 12.61
CA VAL A 72 -14.02 -2.61 12.75
C VAL A 72 -14.82 -1.99 13.88
N THR A 73 -16.02 -1.54 13.55
CA THR A 73 -16.94 -0.86 14.47
C THR A 73 -18.21 -1.66 14.63
N PRO A 74 -19.06 -1.36 15.63
CA PRO A 74 -20.46 -1.74 15.56
C PRO A 74 -21.09 -1.27 14.24
N LYS A 75 -22.12 -1.98 13.79
CA LYS A 75 -22.86 -1.64 12.57
C LYS A 75 -23.30 -0.18 12.59
N ASP A 76 -23.17 0.48 11.45
CA ASP A 76 -23.56 1.89 11.23
C ASP A 76 -22.78 2.94 12.05
N ALA A 77 -21.81 2.54 12.87
CA ALA A 77 -20.94 3.47 13.61
C ALA A 77 -19.70 3.83 12.78
N LYS A 78 -19.34 5.12 12.75
CA LYS A 78 -18.10 5.60 12.13
C LYS A 78 -16.91 5.39 13.07
N PRO A 79 -15.71 5.01 12.58
CA PRO A 79 -14.54 4.87 13.43
C PRO A 79 -14.03 6.23 13.92
N GLU A 80 -13.81 6.34 15.23
CA GLU A 80 -13.09 7.46 15.86
C GLU A 80 -11.57 7.28 15.77
N LYS A 81 -11.12 6.02 15.76
CA LYS A 81 -9.72 5.60 15.64
C LYS A 81 -9.61 4.46 14.63
N TRP A 82 -8.42 4.33 14.05
CA TRP A 82 -8.08 3.24 13.14
C TRP A 82 -7.36 2.15 13.92
N ASP A 83 -7.75 0.90 13.71
CA ASP A 83 -7.22 -0.26 14.43
C ASP A 83 -5.81 -0.62 13.94
N GLY A 84 -5.52 -0.36 12.67
CA GLY A 84 -4.20 -0.63 12.08
C GLY A 84 -4.19 -0.48 10.56
N GLU A 85 -3.26 -1.21 9.93
CA GLU A 85 -3.15 -1.32 8.48
C GLU A 85 -3.59 -2.72 8.00
N ILE A 86 -4.27 -2.75 6.85
CA ILE A 86 -4.71 -3.97 6.16
C ILE A 86 -4.15 -3.96 4.73
N LEU A 87 -3.72 -5.13 4.24
CA LEU A 87 -3.22 -5.27 2.88
C LEU A 87 -4.35 -5.57 1.90
N VAL A 88 -4.75 -4.56 1.11
CA VAL A 88 -5.71 -4.68 0.00
C VAL A 88 -4.96 -5.26 -1.21
N PRO A 89 -5.51 -6.27 -1.93
CA PRO A 89 -6.93 -6.64 -2.01
C PRO A 89 -7.34 -7.86 -1.18
N TYR A 90 -6.58 -8.26 -0.16
CA TYR A 90 -6.90 -9.46 0.61
C TYR A 90 -8.03 -9.20 1.63
N PRO A 91 -8.99 -10.14 1.81
CA PRO A 91 -10.09 -9.95 2.75
C PRO A 91 -9.59 -9.94 4.20
N VAL A 92 -10.30 -9.24 5.09
CA VAL A 92 -9.88 -9.04 6.49
C VAL A 92 -9.68 -10.34 7.26
N GLU A 93 -10.42 -11.39 6.91
CA GLU A 93 -10.32 -12.72 7.50
C GLU A 93 -9.07 -13.49 7.06
N SER A 94 -8.43 -13.08 5.97
CA SER A 94 -7.25 -13.78 5.45
C SER A 94 -5.98 -13.45 6.26
N ALA A 95 -5.01 -14.37 6.24
CA ALA A 95 -3.70 -14.13 6.83
C ALA A 95 -2.90 -13.06 6.05
N LEU A 96 -3.04 -13.02 4.72
CA LEU A 96 -2.33 -12.09 3.85
C LEU A 96 -2.79 -10.64 4.02
N SER A 97 -4.00 -10.40 4.51
CA SER A 97 -4.43 -9.04 4.88
C SER A 97 -3.60 -8.47 6.05
N GLY A 98 -2.95 -9.35 6.82
CA GLY A 98 -2.24 -9.02 8.06
C GLY A 98 -3.14 -8.89 9.28
N VAL A 99 -4.47 -9.00 9.10
CA VAL A 99 -5.46 -8.82 10.17
C VAL A 99 -5.99 -10.16 10.67
N LYS A 100 -6.47 -11.03 9.78
CA LYS A 100 -7.07 -12.33 10.10
C LYS A 100 -8.12 -12.25 11.21
N ARG A 101 -9.07 -11.32 11.08
CA ARG A 101 -10.17 -11.11 12.03
C ARG A 101 -11.50 -11.44 11.35
N ARG A 102 -12.35 -12.20 12.05
CA ARG A 102 -13.74 -12.40 11.67
C ARG A 102 -14.53 -11.11 11.92
N VAL A 103 -15.28 -10.66 10.91
CA VAL A 103 -16.27 -9.59 11.04
C VAL A 103 -17.67 -10.22 11.07
N SER A 104 -18.51 -9.79 12.01
CA SER A 104 -19.89 -10.28 12.15
C SER A 104 -20.89 -9.35 11.46
N GLU A 105 -22.13 -9.84 11.30
CA GLU A 105 -23.26 -9.08 10.73
C GLU A 105 -23.64 -7.80 11.52
N ASN A 106 -23.19 -7.71 12.78
CA ASN A 106 -23.43 -6.60 13.68
C ASN A 106 -22.25 -5.61 13.72
N GLU A 107 -21.28 -5.78 12.82
CA GLU A 107 -20.11 -4.93 12.69
C GLU A 107 -20.04 -4.30 11.29
N SER A 108 -19.28 -3.22 11.17
CA SER A 108 -18.91 -2.61 9.89
C SER A 108 -17.40 -2.55 9.76
N LEU A 109 -16.91 -2.90 8.58
CA LEU A 109 -15.50 -2.84 8.23
C LEU A 109 -15.23 -1.56 7.43
N TRP A 110 -14.37 -0.72 7.99
CA TRP A 110 -13.98 0.55 7.41
C TRP A 110 -12.60 0.45 6.80
N TYR A 111 -12.44 1.10 5.66
CA TYR A 111 -11.18 1.23 4.95
C TYR A 111 -10.88 2.70 4.68
N ARG A 112 -9.62 3.12 4.80
CA ARG A 112 -9.17 4.46 4.43
C ARG A 112 -7.80 4.42 3.78
N THR A 113 -7.69 5.08 2.64
CA THR A 113 -6.41 5.36 1.99
C THR A 113 -6.39 6.79 1.47
N THR A 114 -5.20 7.26 1.08
CA THR A 114 -5.01 8.56 0.46
C THR A 114 -4.19 8.38 -0.81
N PHE A 115 -4.59 9.03 -1.89
CA PHE A 115 -3.88 8.99 -3.15
C PHE A 115 -3.88 10.37 -3.79
N LYS A 116 -2.97 10.59 -4.74
CA LYS A 116 -2.86 11.84 -5.49
C LYS A 116 -3.26 11.60 -6.93
N ILE A 117 -4.16 12.42 -7.43
CA ILE A 117 -4.49 12.44 -8.86
C ILE A 117 -3.31 13.06 -9.61
N PRO A 118 -2.72 12.39 -10.62
CA PRO A 118 -1.64 12.96 -11.41
C PRO A 118 -2.04 14.27 -12.09
N ALA A 119 -1.12 15.24 -12.13
CA ALA A 119 -1.37 16.53 -12.78
C ALA A 119 -1.88 16.42 -14.24
N PRO A 120 -1.38 15.49 -15.08
CA PRO A 120 -1.90 15.30 -16.45
C PRO A 120 -3.36 14.84 -16.53
N TRP A 121 -3.97 14.44 -15.41
CA TRP A 121 -5.37 14.01 -15.32
C TRP A 121 -6.31 15.14 -14.87
N LYS A 122 -5.78 16.35 -14.61
CA LYS A 122 -6.59 17.51 -14.24
C LYS A 122 -7.68 17.78 -15.30
N ASN A 123 -8.87 18.16 -14.84
CA ASN A 123 -10.06 18.43 -15.67
C ASN A 123 -10.50 17.22 -16.53
N LYS A 124 -10.17 15.99 -16.12
CA LYS A 124 -10.70 14.75 -16.71
C LYS A 124 -11.70 14.10 -15.75
N THR A 125 -12.61 13.31 -16.31
CA THR A 125 -13.44 12.41 -15.50
C THR A 125 -12.56 11.32 -14.91
N ILE A 126 -12.50 11.26 -13.58
CA ILE A 126 -11.77 10.22 -12.85
C ILE A 126 -12.76 9.15 -12.44
N ILE A 127 -12.44 7.90 -12.76
CA ILE A 127 -13.25 6.73 -12.39
C ILE A 127 -12.48 5.95 -11.35
N LEU A 128 -13.05 5.83 -10.15
CA LEU A 128 -12.59 4.90 -9.13
C LEU A 128 -13.29 3.56 -9.37
N ASN A 129 -12.51 2.49 -9.55
CA ASN A 129 -13.04 1.16 -9.84
C ASN A 129 -12.65 0.22 -8.70
N PHE A 130 -13.64 -0.50 -8.18
CA PHE A 130 -13.47 -1.59 -7.23
C PHE A 130 -13.85 -2.88 -7.96
N GLU A 131 -12.96 -3.87 -7.99
CA GLU A 131 -13.23 -5.14 -8.68
C GLU A 131 -14.25 -5.98 -7.91
N ALA A 132 -14.17 -5.96 -6.58
CA ALA A 132 -15.09 -6.63 -5.68
C ALA A 132 -15.11 -5.92 -4.32
N CYS A 133 -16.31 -5.74 -3.77
CA CYS A 133 -16.54 -5.38 -2.39
C CYS A 133 -17.75 -6.19 -1.89
N ASP A 134 -17.62 -6.88 -0.76
CA ASP A 134 -18.67 -7.72 -0.18
C ASP A 134 -19.14 -7.14 1.17
N TRP A 135 -20.42 -7.05 1.49
CA TRP A 135 -21.63 -7.29 0.65
C TRP A 135 -22.36 -5.98 0.28
N GLU A 136 -22.26 -4.97 1.14
CA GLU A 136 -22.80 -3.63 0.95
C GLU A 136 -21.66 -2.62 1.15
N THR A 137 -21.52 -1.65 0.24
CA THR A 137 -20.39 -0.72 0.25
C THR A 137 -20.84 0.69 -0.03
N THR A 138 -20.46 1.60 0.87
CA THR A 138 -20.58 3.04 0.68
C THR A 138 -19.19 3.64 0.53
N VAL A 139 -19.01 4.54 -0.42
CA VAL A 139 -17.73 5.18 -0.73
C VAL A 139 -17.83 6.68 -0.47
N TRP A 140 -16.84 7.22 0.23
CA TRP A 140 -16.67 8.66 0.47
C TRP A 140 -15.35 9.10 -0.15
N ILE A 141 -15.37 10.23 -0.87
CA ILE A 141 -14.22 10.86 -1.54
C ILE A 141 -14.12 12.31 -1.10
#